data_AF-A0A4J2B3S6-F1
#
_entry.id   AF-A0A4J2B3S6-F1
#
_cell.length_a   1.000
_cell.length_b   1.000
_cell.length_c   1.000
_cell.angle_alpha   90.00
_cell.angle_beta   90.00
_cell.angle_gamma   90.00
#
_symmetry.space_group_name_H-M   'P 1'
#
loop_
_entity.id
_entity.type
_entity.pdbx_description
1 polymer ?
#
loop_
_entity_poly.entity_id
_entity_poly.type
_entity_poly.pdbx_seq_one_letter_code
_entity_poly.pdbx_strand_id
1 'polypeptide(L)'
;MNKAKELLKELQDLDMDIQSRIDEINELEAGLLSSPKWIDVKVQGGQARKVDDVYTQLVVMKEAIEQDTKEVINRKLELGRLINRLKNPKYRAILRMTYITKTYIEDICDKLSISKSSYYSMRKVAVEELEVILE
;
A
#
# COMPACT_ATOMS: atom_id res chain seq x y z
N MET A 1 -13.97 1.31 -20.33
CA MET A 1 -12.75 1.45 -19.52
C MET A 1 -12.40 0.01 -19.07
N ASN A 2 -11.14 -0.43 -19.19
CA ASN A 2 -10.77 -1.85 -18.99
C ASN A 2 -10.52 -2.09 -17.49
N LYS A 3 -11.36 -2.91 -16.86
CA LYS A 3 -11.40 -3.09 -15.40
C LYS A 3 -10.09 -3.67 -14.87
N ALA A 4 -9.45 -4.58 -15.60
CA ALA A 4 -8.19 -5.18 -15.23
C ALA A 4 -7.06 -4.16 -15.19
N LYS A 5 -6.99 -3.24 -16.17
CA LYS A 5 -5.99 -2.16 -16.17
C LYS A 5 -6.20 -1.18 -15.01
N GLU A 6 -7.45 -0.88 -14.67
CA GLU A 6 -7.79 -0.04 -13.51
C GLU A 6 -7.36 -0.71 -12.21
N LEU A 7 -7.70 -1.99 -12.04
CA LEU A 7 -7.29 -2.79 -10.90
C LEU A 7 -5.78 -2.84 -10.75
N LEU A 8 -5.06 -3.12 -11.84
CA LEU A 8 -3.59 -3.21 -11.80
C LEU A 8 -2.93 -1.86 -11.51
N LYS A 9 -3.55 -0.76 -11.96
CA LYS A 9 -3.12 0.60 -11.62
C LYS A 9 -3.37 0.89 -10.14
N GLU A 10 -4.57 0.62 -9.64
CA GLU A 10 -4.92 0.74 -8.22
C GLU A 10 -3.91 -0.04 -7.37
N LEU A 11 -3.65 -1.30 -7.71
CA LEU A 11 -2.69 -2.15 -7.02
C LEU A 11 -1.27 -1.56 -6.96
N GLN A 12 -0.85 -0.88 -8.03
CA GLN A 12 0.46 -0.25 -8.11
C GLN A 12 0.54 1.01 -7.23
N ASP A 13 -0.56 1.76 -7.15
CA ASP A 13 -0.66 3.04 -6.44
C ASP A 13 -0.83 2.83 -4.92
N LEU A 14 -1.47 1.74 -4.47
CA LEU A 14 -1.68 1.43 -3.03
C LEU A 14 -0.40 1.39 -2.19
N ASP A 15 0.77 1.12 -2.79
CA ASP A 15 2.04 1.16 -2.05
C ASP A 15 2.42 2.57 -1.59
N MET A 16 2.08 3.59 -2.39
CA MET A 16 2.33 4.98 -2.00
C MET A 16 1.41 5.36 -0.84
N ASP A 17 0.15 4.91 -0.88
CA ASP A 17 -0.80 5.15 0.20
C ASP A 17 -0.36 4.48 1.51
N ILE A 18 0.14 3.24 1.44
CA ILE A 18 0.69 2.54 2.61
C ILE A 18 1.91 3.29 3.16
N GLN A 19 2.85 3.71 2.30
CA GLN A 19 4.06 4.40 2.76
C GLN A 19 3.73 5.76 3.38
N SER A 20 2.83 6.53 2.76
CA SER A 20 2.41 7.83 3.28
C SER A 20 1.79 7.72 4.68
N ARG A 21 1.00 6.66 4.95
CA ARG A 21 0.41 6.42 6.26
C ARG A 21 1.44 5.97 7.30
N ILE A 22 2.43 5.17 6.88
CA ILE A 22 3.56 4.80 7.74
C ILE A 22 4.38 6.04 8.11
N ASP A 23 4.65 6.91 7.14
CA ASP A 23 5.41 8.14 7.37
C ASP A 23 4.67 9.08 8.33
N GLU A 24 3.34 9.20 8.20
CA GLU A 24 2.50 9.95 9.14
C GLU A 24 2.59 9.41 10.58
N ILE A 25 2.55 8.08 10.76
CA ILE A 25 2.76 7.45 12.07
C ILE A 25 4.14 7.78 12.63
N ASN A 26 5.19 7.66 11.81
CA ASN A 26 6.57 7.92 12.23
C ASN A 26 6.77 9.39 12.65
N GLU A 27 6.18 10.34 11.92
CA GLU A 27 6.22 11.76 12.26
C GLU A 27 5.52 12.05 13.59
N LEU A 28 4.35 11.43 13.83
CA LEU A 28 3.65 11.54 15.11
C LEU A 28 4.48 10.99 16.28
N GLU A 29 5.13 9.84 16.10
CA GLU A 29 6.01 9.24 17.12
C GLU A 29 7.29 10.07 17.35
N ALA A 30 7.89 10.64 16.31
CA ALA A 30 9.05 11.52 16.44
C ALA A 30 8.70 12.84 17.16
N GLY A 31 7.52 13.41 16.90
CA GLY A 31 6.99 14.58 17.60
C GLY A 31 6.76 14.33 19.10
N LEU A 32 6.38 13.10 19.46
CA LEU A 32 6.25 12.64 20.85
C LEU A 32 7.60 12.56 21.57
N LEU A 33 8.62 12.00 20.93
CA LEU A 33 9.96 11.83 21.53
C LEU A 33 10.74 13.16 21.61
N SER A 34 10.50 14.07 20.67
CA SER A 34 11.14 15.39 20.62
C SER A 34 10.42 16.45 21.46
N SER A 35 9.20 16.17 21.91
CA SER A 35 8.47 17.04 22.82
C SER A 35 9.21 17.14 24.15
N PRO A 36 9.68 18.32 24.58
CA PRO A 36 10.20 18.49 25.92
C PRO A 36 9.08 18.09 26.87
N LYS A 37 9.35 17.18 27.82
CA LYS A 37 8.39 16.75 28.85
C LYS A 37 7.55 17.97 29.24
N TRP A 38 6.29 18.02 28.82
CA TRP A 38 5.44 19.20 28.93
C TRP A 38 5.11 19.36 30.42
N ILE A 39 6.04 19.96 31.16
CA ILE A 39 5.94 20.23 32.58
C ILE A 39 4.79 21.21 32.72
N ASP A 40 3.63 20.71 33.17
CA ASP A 40 2.50 21.43 33.77
C ASP A 40 2.56 22.95 33.57
N VAL A 41 2.41 23.41 32.33
CA VAL A 41 2.39 24.84 32.06
C VAL A 41 1.00 25.32 32.47
N LYS A 42 0.86 25.70 33.73
CA LYS A 42 -0.24 26.55 34.20
C LYS A 42 -0.11 27.90 33.49
N VAL A 43 -0.63 28.00 32.27
CA VAL A 43 -0.91 29.29 31.63
C VAL A 43 -2.07 29.92 32.39
N GLN A 44 -1.76 30.92 33.21
CA GLN A 44 -2.74 31.79 33.84
C GLN A 44 -3.65 32.39 32.73
N GLY A 45 -4.88 31.89 32.62
CA GLY A 45 -5.95 32.52 31.82
C GLY A 45 -6.39 31.79 30.55
N GLY A 46 -5.73 30.71 30.13
CA GLY A 46 -6.19 29.86 29.02
C GLY A 46 -6.64 28.49 29.52
N GLN A 47 -7.67 27.89 28.93
CA GLN A 47 -8.09 26.52 29.25
C GLN A 47 -6.88 25.58 29.11
N ALA A 48 -6.32 25.13 30.23
CA ALA A 48 -5.19 24.21 30.24
C ALA A 48 -5.67 22.88 29.66
N ARG A 49 -5.25 22.52 28.44
CA ARG A 49 -5.40 21.16 27.95
C ARG A 49 -4.53 20.27 28.83
N LYS A 50 -5.14 19.28 29.49
CA LYS A 50 -4.38 18.36 30.34
C LYS A 50 -3.46 17.54 29.45
N VAL A 51 -2.25 17.28 29.92
CA VAL A 51 -1.27 16.45 29.22
C VAL A 51 -1.89 15.09 28.83
N ASP A 52 -2.73 14.53 29.70
CA ASP A 52 -3.47 13.29 29.47
C ASP A 52 -4.45 13.37 28.28
N ASP A 53 -5.12 14.50 28.05
CA ASP A 53 -6.06 14.68 26.95
C ASP A 53 -5.33 14.67 25.60
N VAL A 54 -4.13 15.24 25.56
CA VAL A 54 -3.26 15.27 24.37
C VAL A 54 -2.72 13.87 24.05
N TYR A 55 -2.26 13.13 25.06
CA TYR A 55 -1.85 11.73 24.89
C TYR A 55 -3.00 10.85 24.39
N THR A 56 -4.20 11.04 24.95
CA THR A 56 -5.40 10.29 24.52
C THR A 56 -5.74 10.58 23.06
N GLN A 57 -5.71 11.85 22.63
CA GLN A 57 -5.93 12.22 21.23
C GLN A 57 -4.90 11.60 20.29
N LEU A 58 -3.61 11.59 20.68
CA LEU A 58 -2.55 11.00 19.87
C LEU A 58 -2.68 9.48 19.71
N VAL A 59 -3.05 8.77 20.77
CA VAL A 59 -3.33 7.32 20.69
C VAL A 59 -4.48 7.05 19.73
N VAL A 60 -5.58 7.81 19.83
CA VAL A 60 -6.72 7.68 18.93
C VAL A 60 -6.34 7.95 17.48
N MET A 61 -5.51 8.96 17.21
CA MET A 61 -5.03 9.27 15.86
C MET A 61 -4.16 8.14 15.29
N LYS A 62 -3.25 7.59 16.10
CA LYS A 62 -2.43 6.44 15.70
C LYS A 62 -3.29 5.22 15.38
N GLU A 63 -4.25 4.89 16.24
CA GLU A 63 -5.17 3.76 16.01
C GLU A 63 -5.98 3.95 14.73
N ALA A 64 -6.42 5.16 14.42
CA ALA A 64 -7.13 5.48 13.18
C ALA A 64 -6.24 5.26 11.95
N ILE A 65 -5.00 5.77 11.95
CA ILE A 65 -4.08 5.60 10.83
C ILE A 65 -3.70 4.12 10.64
N GLU A 66 -3.48 3.37 11.73
CA GLU A 66 -3.24 1.92 11.67
C GLU A 66 -4.43 1.17 11.09
N GLN A 67 -5.64 1.54 11.48
CA GLN A 67 -6.87 0.93 10.97
C GLN A 67 -7.05 1.20 9.47
N ASP A 68 -6.85 2.44 9.03
CA ASP A 68 -6.89 2.79 7.62
C ASP A 68 -5.81 2.05 6.83
N THR A 69 -4.59 1.94 7.38
CA THR A 69 -3.48 1.21 6.74
C THR A 69 -3.85 -0.27 6.54
N LYS A 70 -4.50 -0.89 7.52
CA LYS A 70 -5.01 -2.26 7.39
C LYS A 70 -6.02 -2.39 6.25
N GLU A 71 -6.90 -1.41 6.06
CA GLU A 71 -7.86 -1.42 4.95
C GLU A 71 -7.15 -1.39 3.59
N VAL A 72 -6.17 -0.51 3.42
CA VAL A 72 -5.35 -0.41 2.19
C VAL A 72 -4.58 -1.71 1.93
N ILE A 73 -4.00 -2.33 2.97
CA ILE A 73 -3.32 -3.63 2.87
C ILE A 73 -4.32 -4.73 2.48
N ASN A 74 -5.50 -4.76 3.10
CA ASN A 74 -6.53 -5.74 2.77
C ASN A 74 -6.96 -5.61 1.31
N ARG A 75 -7.16 -4.39 0.82
CA ARG A 75 -7.46 -4.13 -0.58
C ARG A 75 -6.35 -4.65 -1.50
N LYS A 76 -5.08 -4.37 -1.19
CA LYS A 76 -3.93 -4.89 -1.92
C LYS A 76 -3.93 -6.43 -1.98
N LEU A 77 -4.23 -7.09 -0.86
CA LEU A 77 -4.32 -8.55 -0.79
C LEU A 77 -5.47 -9.10 -1.63
N GLU A 78 -6.64 -8.46 -1.60
CA GLU A 78 -7.80 -8.84 -2.43
C GLU A 78 -7.47 -8.75 -3.92
N LEU A 79 -6.89 -7.62 -4.36
CA LEU A 79 -6.47 -7.45 -5.74
C LEU A 79 -5.41 -8.47 -6.15
N GLY A 80 -4.47 -8.78 -5.26
CA GLY A 80 -3.49 -9.86 -5.46
C GLY A 80 -4.13 -11.25 -5.57
N ARG A 81 -5.23 -11.51 -4.86
CA ARG A 81 -5.99 -12.78 -4.96
C ARG A 81 -6.72 -12.89 -6.29
N LEU A 82 -7.17 -11.79 -6.89
CA LEU A 82 -7.77 -11.80 -8.23
C LEU A 82 -6.77 -12.27 -9.28
N ILE A 83 -5.51 -11.83 -9.20
CA ILE A 83 -4.42 -12.34 -10.05
C ILE A 83 -4.23 -13.85 -9.87
N ASN A 84 -4.40 -14.39 -8.65
CA ASN A 84 -4.25 -15.83 -8.40
C ASN A 84 -5.30 -16.69 -9.12
N ARG A 85 -6.41 -16.11 -9.58
CA ARG A 85 -7.45 -16.81 -10.34
C ARG A 85 -7.04 -17.11 -11.79
N LEU A 86 -5.99 -16.46 -12.32
CA LEU A 86 -5.45 -16.78 -13.64
C LEU A 86 -4.97 -18.24 -13.68
N LYS A 87 -5.29 -18.96 -14.76
CA LYS A 87 -4.96 -20.39 -14.88
C LYS A 87 -3.46 -20.62 -15.08
N ASN A 88 -2.84 -19.79 -15.93
CA ASN A 88 -1.43 -19.96 -16.29
C ASN A 88 -0.49 -19.43 -15.19
N PRO A 89 0.37 -20.26 -14.59
CA PRO A 89 1.31 -19.82 -13.56
C PRO A 89 2.29 -18.76 -14.05
N LYS A 90 2.68 -18.77 -15.33
CA LYS A 90 3.59 -17.75 -15.88
C LYS A 90 2.91 -16.39 -15.99
N TYR A 91 1.61 -16.35 -16.29
CA TYR A 91 0.84 -15.10 -16.35
C TYR A 91 0.63 -14.52 -14.95
N ARG A 92 0.34 -15.37 -13.95
CA ARG A 92 0.35 -14.98 -12.54
C ARG A 92 1.69 -14.38 -12.15
N ALA A 93 2.80 -15.06 -12.46
CA ALA A 93 4.13 -14.60 -12.12
C ALA A 93 4.43 -13.24 -12.75
N ILE A 94 4.14 -13.06 -14.03
CA ILE A 94 4.33 -11.77 -14.72
C ILE A 94 3.54 -10.65 -14.04
N LEU A 95 2.23 -10.81 -13.82
CA LEU A 95 1.45 -9.73 -13.20
C LEU A 95 1.89 -9.43 -11.77
N ARG A 96 2.19 -10.47 -10.96
CA ARG A 96 2.68 -10.25 -9.59
C ARG A 96 4.02 -9.54 -9.59
N MET A 97 4.94 -9.95 -10.47
CA MET A 97 6.26 -9.34 -10.52
C MET A 97 6.23 -7.90 -11.02
N THR A 98 5.37 -7.62 -12.01
CA THR A 98 5.22 -6.28 -12.56
C THR A 98 4.50 -5.32 -11.61
N TYR A 99 3.38 -5.74 -11.02
CA TYR A 99 2.47 -4.82 -10.33
C TYR A 99 2.52 -4.91 -8.81
N ILE A 100 2.94 -6.05 -8.22
CA ILE A 100 3.03 -6.22 -6.77
C ILE A 100 4.46 -6.03 -6.27
N THR A 101 5.42 -6.77 -6.84
CA THR A 101 6.82 -6.68 -6.41
C THR A 101 7.63 -5.65 -7.19
N LYS A 102 7.01 -5.00 -8.20
CA LYS A 102 7.59 -3.91 -9.01
C LYS A 102 9.01 -4.22 -9.51
N THR A 103 9.22 -5.48 -9.89
CA THR A 103 10.52 -5.99 -10.34
C THR A 103 10.83 -5.45 -11.74
N TYR A 104 12.09 -5.09 -11.98
CA TYR A 104 12.51 -4.59 -13.29
C TYR A 104 12.28 -5.64 -14.38
N ILE A 105 11.97 -5.18 -15.59
CA ILE A 105 11.61 -6.08 -16.70
C ILE A 105 12.77 -7.02 -17.02
N GLU A 106 14.00 -6.51 -16.94
CA GLU A 106 15.25 -7.24 -17.09
C GLU A 106 15.32 -8.41 -16.09
N ASP A 107 15.14 -8.13 -14.79
CA ASP A 107 15.14 -9.15 -13.75
C ASP A 107 14.00 -10.17 -13.92
N ILE A 108 12.83 -9.75 -14.41
CA ILE A 108 11.71 -10.65 -14.73
C ILE A 108 12.11 -11.58 -15.88
N CYS A 109 12.69 -11.03 -16.94
CA CYS A 109 13.14 -11.78 -18.11
C CYS A 109 14.19 -12.81 -17.72
N ASP A 110 15.17 -12.43 -16.89
CA ASP A 110 16.22 -13.32 -16.40
C ASP A 110 15.64 -14.43 -15.52
N LYS A 111 14.80 -14.08 -14.53
CA LYS A 111 14.17 -15.04 -13.61
C LYS A 111 13.26 -16.05 -14.32
N LEU A 112 12.57 -15.64 -15.38
CA LEU A 112 11.67 -16.52 -16.14
C LEU A 112 12.36 -17.15 -17.36
N SER A 113 13.62 -16.78 -17.63
CA SER A 113 14.37 -17.18 -18.83
C SER A 113 13.59 -16.90 -20.13
N ILE A 114 13.04 -15.70 -20.25
CA ILE A 114 12.25 -15.25 -21.41
C ILE A 114 12.83 -13.97 -22.02
N SER A 115 12.53 -13.72 -23.29
CA SER A 115 12.86 -12.45 -23.94
C SER A 115 11.94 -11.31 -23.48
N LYS A 116 12.38 -10.05 -23.65
CA LYS A 116 11.53 -8.87 -23.46
C LYS A 116 10.26 -8.92 -24.32
N SER A 117 10.35 -9.41 -25.56
CA SER A 117 9.19 -9.57 -26.44
C SER A 117 8.17 -10.58 -25.89
N SER A 118 8.65 -11.69 -25.33
CA SER A 118 7.82 -12.69 -24.67
C SER A 118 7.16 -12.11 -23.43
N TYR A 119 7.90 -11.36 -22.61
CA TYR A 119 7.34 -10.65 -21.45
C TYR A 119 6.16 -9.74 -21.84
N TYR A 120 6.32 -8.86 -22.84
CA TYR A 120 5.24 -7.96 -23.26
C TYR A 120 4.02 -8.71 -23.80
N SER A 121 4.25 -9.77 -24.59
CA SER A 121 3.18 -10.60 -25.15
C SER A 121 2.41 -11.34 -24.07
N MET A 122 3.13 -11.98 -23.14
CA MET A 122 2.53 -12.71 -22.03
C MET A 122 1.82 -11.77 -21.06
N ARG A 123 2.36 -10.57 -20.79
CA ARG A 123 1.68 -9.56 -19.98
C ARG A 123 0.37 -9.12 -20.62
N LYS A 124 0.36 -8.88 -21.93
CA LYS A 124 -0.86 -8.51 -22.66
C LYS A 124 -1.94 -9.59 -22.50
N VAL A 125 -1.61 -10.85 -22.76
CA VAL A 125 -2.55 -11.98 -22.61
C VAL A 125 -2.99 -12.14 -21.16
N ALA A 126 -2.09 -11.98 -20.19
CA ALA A 126 -2.44 -12.06 -18.76
C ALA A 126 -3.45 -10.98 -18.34
N VAL A 127 -3.34 -9.77 -18.88
CA VAL A 127 -4.31 -8.68 -18.63
C VAL A 127 -5.66 -8.99 -19.28
N GLU A 128 -5.66 -9.55 -20.49
CA GLU A 128 -6.88 -9.97 -21.19
C GLU A 128 -7.59 -11.10 -20.43
N GLU A 129 -6.86 -12.11 -19.96
CA GLU A 129 -7.42 -13.17 -19.10
C GLU A 129 -7.96 -12.62 -17.78
N LEU A 130 -7.29 -11.62 -17.18
CA LEU A 130 -7.76 -10.99 -15.95
C LEU A 130 -9.05 -10.21 -16.19
N GLU A 131 -9.21 -9.54 -17.34
CA GLU A 131 -10.47 -8.86 -17.69
C GLU A 131 -11.65 -9.84 -17.69
N VAL A 132 -11.48 -11.00 -18.34
CA VAL A 132 -12.51 -12.05 -18.39
C VAL A 132 -12.88 -12.59 -17.00
N ILE A 133 -11.96 -12.54 -16.03
CA ILE A 133 -12.22 -12.96 -14.64
C ILE A 133 -13.01 -11.91 -13.84
N LEU A 134 -12.95 -10.65 -14.27
CA LEU A 134 -13.59 -9.48 -13.63
C LEU A 134 -14.94 -9.11 -14.26
N GLU A 135 -15.28 -9.71 -15.40
CA GLU A 135 -16.63 -9.72 -15.99
C GLU A 135 -17.54 -10.73 -15.28
#